data_AF-A0AAD1JXX9-F1
#
_entry.id   AF-A0AAD1JXX9-F1
#
_cell.length_a   1.000
_cell.length_b   1.000
_cell.length_c   1.000
_cell.angle_alpha   90.00
_cell.angle_beta   90.00
_cell.angle_gamma   90.00
#
_symmetry.space_group_name_H-M   'P 1'
#
loop_
_entity.id
_entity.type
_entity.pdbx_description
1 polymer ?
#
loop_
_entity_poly.entity_id
_entity_poly.type
_entity_poly.pdbx_seq_one_letter_code
_entity_poly.pdbx_strand_id
1 'polypeptide(L)'
;MSIDNLPNGRYRILQFSGNNFEELENTLKLLLPDFVKSLREQKIVIEFFSSDSPTTSELFDIFQTLSQDMGEEVTAYVGRFVDKNRLSEVYAEESKIFENQSTFSEYILSEILNLLENNILNEIRKELLENPEDQKLVKAMYKASANQTKAAKLLYVHRNTLINKIKKYEQKYGLQLSGSDLTLAYNLL
;
A
#
# COMPACT_ATOMS: atom_id res chain seq x y z
N MET A 1 -20.57 -11.66 -12.45
CA MET A 1 -21.66 -10.70 -12.74
C MET A 1 -20.99 -9.38 -13.07
N SER A 2 -21.02 -8.99 -14.34
CA SER A 2 -19.84 -8.37 -14.93
C SER A 2 -19.83 -6.86 -14.91
N ILE A 3 -18.61 -6.35 -14.83
CA ILE A 3 -18.18 -4.98 -15.08
C ILE A 3 -18.54 -4.52 -16.52
N ASP A 4 -19.10 -5.40 -17.36
CA ASP A 4 -19.25 -5.22 -18.80
C ASP A 4 -20.36 -4.25 -19.23
N ASN A 5 -21.30 -3.92 -18.35
CA ASN A 5 -22.42 -3.00 -18.67
C ASN A 5 -22.14 -1.54 -18.26
N LEU A 6 -20.88 -1.12 -18.25
CA LEU A 6 -20.49 0.26 -18.01
C LEU A 6 -20.51 1.08 -19.32
N PRO A 7 -20.97 2.35 -19.29
CA PRO A 7 -20.77 3.29 -20.38
C PRO A 7 -19.30 3.40 -20.81
N ASN A 8 -19.05 3.99 -21.97
CA ASN A 8 -17.68 4.28 -22.38
C ASN A 8 -17.07 5.33 -21.45
N GLY A 9 -15.85 5.07 -20.99
CA GLY A 9 -15.09 5.99 -20.16
C GLY A 9 -14.10 5.27 -19.27
N ARG A 10 -13.57 6.02 -18.30
CA ARG A 10 -12.59 5.52 -17.33
C ARG A 10 -13.23 5.33 -15.98
N TYR A 11 -12.85 4.26 -15.31
CA TYR A 11 -13.38 3.86 -14.02
C TYR A 11 -12.25 3.45 -13.10
N ARG A 12 -12.43 3.62 -11.79
CA ARG A 12 -11.58 3.01 -10.78
C ARG A 12 -12.42 2.16 -9.84
N ILE A 13 -11.77 1.22 -9.17
CA ILE A 13 -12.38 0.41 -8.13
C ILE A 13 -11.79 0.81 -6.79
N LEU A 14 -12.67 1.07 -5.82
CA LEU A 14 -12.36 1.25 -4.42
C LEU A 14 -12.73 -0.06 -3.72
N GLN A 15 -11.77 -0.71 -3.06
CA GLN A 15 -12.01 -1.95 -2.33
C GLN A 15 -11.87 -1.69 -0.83
N PHE A 16 -12.83 -2.17 -0.04
CA PHE A 16 -12.91 -1.88 1.39
C PHE A 16 -12.80 -3.16 2.23
N SER A 17 -12.29 -3.03 3.45
CA SER A 17 -12.38 -4.04 4.50
C SER A 17 -13.05 -3.45 5.74
N GLY A 18 -13.85 -4.25 6.45
CA GLY A 18 -14.65 -3.81 7.60
C GLY A 18 -15.97 -4.58 7.71
N ASN A 19 -16.65 -4.51 8.85
CA ASN A 19 -17.84 -5.34 9.11
C ASN A 19 -19.12 -4.75 8.52
N ASN A 20 -19.26 -3.43 8.46
CA ASN A 20 -20.50 -2.76 8.04
C ASN A 20 -20.39 -2.04 6.68
N PHE A 21 -20.20 -2.81 5.61
CA PHE A 21 -20.09 -2.26 4.25
C PHE A 21 -21.39 -1.60 3.75
N GLU A 22 -22.55 -2.04 4.23
CA GLU A 22 -23.84 -1.50 3.79
C GLU A 22 -24.04 -0.04 4.21
N GLU A 23 -23.70 0.29 5.46
CA GLU A 23 -23.74 1.67 5.95
C GLU A 23 -22.71 2.54 5.20
N LEU A 24 -21.49 2.04 5.05
CA LEU A 24 -20.43 2.70 4.30
C LEU A 24 -20.84 3.00 2.85
N GLU A 25 -21.46 2.03 2.17
CA GLU A 25 -21.96 2.19 0.80
C GLU A 25 -22.96 3.35 0.69
N ASN A 26 -23.89 3.49 1.64
CA ASN A 26 -24.89 4.54 1.62
C ASN A 26 -24.26 5.93 1.79
N THR A 27 -23.25 6.05 2.66
CA THR A 27 -22.54 7.33 2.83
C THR A 27 -21.68 7.65 1.62
N LEU A 28 -21.01 6.67 1.03
CA LEU A 28 -20.19 6.86 -0.18
C LEU A 28 -21.03 7.31 -1.38
N LYS A 29 -22.28 6.84 -1.52
CA LYS A 29 -23.20 7.33 -2.56
C LYS A 29 -23.51 8.82 -2.46
N LEU A 30 -23.44 9.39 -1.25
CA LEU A 30 -23.71 10.81 -1.02
C LEU A 30 -22.46 11.68 -1.20
N LEU A 31 -21.29 11.11 -0.93
CA LEU A 31 -20.01 11.83 -0.93
C LEU A 31 -19.28 11.75 -2.27
N LEU A 32 -19.43 10.65 -3.01
CA LEU A 32 -18.75 10.45 -4.29
C LEU A 32 -19.66 10.94 -5.43
N PRO A 33 -19.31 12.06 -6.11
CA PRO A 33 -20.15 12.62 -7.17
C PRO A 33 -20.33 11.65 -8.34
N ASP A 34 -19.32 10.81 -8.59
CA ASP A 34 -19.26 9.88 -9.70
C ASP A 34 -19.45 8.42 -9.27
N PHE A 35 -20.20 8.18 -8.18
CA PHE A 35 -20.56 6.82 -7.77
C PHE A 35 -21.37 6.13 -8.87
N VAL A 36 -20.86 5.01 -9.37
CA VAL A 36 -21.54 4.25 -10.43
C VAL A 36 -22.30 3.07 -9.85
N LYS A 37 -21.60 2.22 -9.10
CA LYS A 37 -22.13 0.96 -8.59
C LYS A 37 -21.28 0.42 -7.44
N SER A 38 -21.88 -0.39 -6.58
CA SER A 38 -21.18 -1.20 -5.57
C SER A 38 -21.39 -2.70 -5.84
N LEU A 39 -20.44 -3.54 -5.42
CA LEU A 39 -20.66 -4.98 -5.26
C LEU A 39 -20.41 -5.36 -3.79
N ARG A 40 -21.50 -5.63 -3.06
CA ARG A 40 -21.48 -5.84 -1.61
C ARG A 40 -20.65 -7.04 -1.17
N GLU A 41 -20.78 -8.17 -1.88
CA GLU A 41 -20.03 -9.40 -1.60
C GLU A 41 -18.51 -9.19 -1.66
N GLN A 42 -18.06 -8.37 -2.61
CA GLN A 42 -16.63 -8.03 -2.76
C GLN A 42 -16.23 -6.78 -1.98
N LYS A 43 -17.19 -6.10 -1.33
CA LYS A 43 -17.01 -4.80 -0.66
C LYS A 43 -16.30 -3.77 -1.54
N ILE A 44 -16.74 -3.68 -2.79
CA ILE A 44 -16.17 -2.73 -3.76
C ILE A 44 -17.17 -1.67 -4.19
N VAL A 45 -16.62 -0.50 -4.53
CA VAL A 45 -17.32 0.61 -5.18
C VAL A 45 -16.61 0.91 -6.50
N ILE A 46 -17.38 1.15 -7.55
CA ILE A 46 -16.93 1.56 -8.88
C ILE A 46 -17.27 3.04 -9.04
N GLU A 47 -16.26 3.81 -9.39
CA GLU A 47 -16.35 5.25 -9.59
C GLU A 47 -15.97 5.61 -11.02
N PHE A 48 -16.70 6.54 -11.62
CA PHE A 48 -16.42 7.08 -12.96
C PHE A 48 -15.44 8.24 -12.87
N PHE A 49 -14.58 8.38 -13.89
CA PHE A 49 -13.64 9.49 -13.96
C PHE A 49 -14.33 10.75 -14.50
N SER A 50 -14.34 11.82 -13.69
CA SER A 50 -14.76 13.16 -14.06
C SER A 50 -13.74 14.22 -13.60
N SER A 51 -14.00 15.49 -13.92
CA SER A 51 -13.22 16.61 -13.41
C SER A 51 -13.32 16.79 -11.89
N ASP A 52 -14.41 16.29 -11.30
CA ASP A 52 -14.75 16.46 -9.89
C ASP A 52 -14.40 15.21 -9.06
N SER A 53 -13.82 14.18 -9.69
CA SER A 53 -13.43 12.96 -8.98
C SER A 53 -12.33 13.25 -7.96
N PRO A 54 -12.50 12.87 -6.69
CA PRO A 54 -11.51 13.12 -5.67
C PRO A 54 -10.18 12.42 -5.96
N THR A 55 -9.09 13.08 -5.63
CA THR A 55 -7.76 12.49 -5.58
C THR A 55 -7.69 11.38 -4.54
N THR A 56 -6.67 10.52 -4.63
CA THR A 56 -6.44 9.47 -3.64
C THR A 56 -6.27 10.05 -2.22
N SER A 57 -5.63 11.20 -2.08
CA SER A 57 -5.47 11.87 -0.78
C SER A 57 -6.79 12.35 -0.21
N GLU A 58 -7.62 13.02 -1.02
CA GLU A 58 -8.95 13.47 -0.59
C GLU A 58 -9.86 12.29 -0.21
N LEU A 59 -9.78 11.18 -0.95
CA LEU A 59 -10.48 9.95 -0.57
C LEU A 59 -10.05 9.42 0.80
N PHE A 60 -8.76 9.42 1.11
CA PHE A 60 -8.28 8.98 2.42
C PHE A 60 -8.72 9.94 3.54
N ASP A 61 -8.77 11.24 3.28
CA ASP A 61 -9.34 12.21 4.23
C ASP A 61 -10.83 11.91 4.49
N ILE A 62 -11.60 11.63 3.43
CA ILE A 62 -13.00 11.20 3.52
C ILE A 62 -13.11 9.91 4.36
N PHE A 63 -12.33 8.88 4.07
CA PHE A 63 -12.36 7.61 4.80
C PHE A 63 -11.98 7.78 6.28
N GLN A 64 -11.06 8.69 6.59
CA GLN A 64 -10.69 9.02 7.96
C GLN A 64 -11.87 9.66 8.72
N THR A 65 -12.58 10.61 8.11
CA THR A 65 -13.78 11.19 8.71
C THR A 65 -14.87 10.13 8.91
N LEU A 66 -15.10 9.28 7.92
CA LEU A 66 -16.06 8.17 8.02
C LEU A 66 -15.71 7.21 9.15
N SER A 67 -14.41 6.91 9.33
CA SER A 67 -13.96 6.04 10.42
C SER A 67 -14.29 6.63 11.80
N GLN A 68 -14.21 7.96 11.94
CA GLN A 68 -14.55 8.65 13.19
C GLN A 68 -16.06 8.65 13.45
N ASP A 69 -16.86 8.91 12.42
CA ASP A 69 -18.32 8.97 12.52
C ASP A 69 -18.93 7.58 12.79
N MET A 70 -18.38 6.53 12.18
CA MET A 70 -18.87 5.15 12.33
C MET A 70 -18.30 4.45 13.58
N GLY A 71 -17.20 4.96 14.16
CA GLY A 71 -16.51 4.31 15.27
C GLY A 71 -15.80 3.00 14.91
N GLU A 72 -15.64 2.70 13.62
CA GLU A 72 -14.90 1.54 13.09
C GLU A 72 -13.86 2.04 12.08
N GLU A 73 -12.69 1.39 12.02
CA GLU A 73 -11.64 1.75 11.06
C GLU A 73 -12.06 1.39 9.63
N VAL A 74 -12.14 2.38 8.75
CA VAL A 74 -12.39 2.19 7.31
C VAL A 74 -11.04 2.04 6.62
N THR A 75 -10.70 0.79 6.30
CA THR A 75 -9.51 0.49 5.48
C THR A 75 -9.93 0.29 4.03
N ALA A 76 -9.26 0.99 3.12
CA ALA A 76 -9.58 0.97 1.70
C ALA A 76 -8.33 0.92 0.83
N TYR A 77 -8.44 0.23 -0.30
CA TYR A 77 -7.54 0.37 -1.44
C TYR A 77 -8.22 1.19 -2.53
N VAL A 78 -7.47 2.18 -3.04
CA VAL A 78 -7.91 3.07 -4.12
C VAL A 78 -7.19 2.66 -5.40
N GLY A 79 -7.93 2.02 -6.31
CA GLY A 79 -7.42 1.67 -7.63
C GLY A 79 -7.25 2.87 -8.55
N ARG A 80 -6.56 2.66 -9.67
CA ARG A 80 -6.37 3.70 -10.68
C ARG A 80 -7.56 3.79 -11.64
N PHE A 81 -7.74 4.96 -12.25
CA PHE A 81 -8.68 5.09 -13.35
C PHE A 81 -8.16 4.39 -14.60
N VAL A 82 -8.91 3.45 -15.14
CA VAL A 82 -8.60 2.72 -16.38
C VAL A 82 -9.79 2.67 -17.31
N ASP A 83 -9.55 2.42 -18.60
CA ASP A 83 -10.63 2.18 -19.55
C ASP A 83 -11.51 1.01 -19.11
N LYS A 84 -12.82 1.11 -19.32
CA LYS A 84 -13.79 0.08 -18.91
C LYS A 84 -13.40 -1.34 -19.34
N ASN A 85 -12.81 -1.47 -20.54
CA ASN A 85 -12.48 -2.77 -21.12
C ASN A 85 -11.31 -3.45 -20.39
N ARG A 86 -10.54 -2.67 -19.62
CA ARG A 86 -9.40 -3.13 -18.82
C ARG A 86 -9.68 -3.14 -17.32
N LEU A 87 -10.84 -2.65 -16.90
CA LEU A 87 -11.16 -2.49 -15.47
C LEU A 87 -11.09 -3.81 -14.73
N SER A 88 -11.65 -4.89 -15.30
CA SER A 88 -11.62 -6.21 -14.67
C SER A 88 -10.22 -6.81 -14.61
N GLU A 89 -9.42 -6.64 -15.66
CA GLU A 89 -8.04 -7.14 -15.74
C GLU A 89 -7.17 -6.44 -14.69
N VAL A 90 -7.20 -5.11 -14.70
CA VAL A 90 -6.39 -4.28 -13.79
C VAL A 90 -6.82 -4.48 -12.34
N TYR A 91 -8.12 -4.60 -12.07
CA TYR A 91 -8.60 -4.87 -10.72
C TYR A 91 -8.11 -6.22 -10.18
N ALA A 92 -8.02 -7.26 -11.02
CA ALA A 92 -7.49 -8.55 -10.57
C ALA A 92 -6.01 -8.52 -10.18
N GLU A 93 -5.25 -7.55 -10.70
CA GLU A 93 -3.88 -7.27 -10.26
C GLU A 93 -3.88 -6.39 -9.00
N GLU A 94 -4.65 -5.29 -9.03
CA GLU A 94 -4.73 -4.32 -7.94
C GLU A 94 -5.30 -4.93 -6.64
N SER A 95 -6.21 -5.91 -6.72
CA SER A 95 -6.77 -6.58 -5.54
C SER A 95 -5.71 -7.33 -4.74
N LYS A 96 -4.69 -7.89 -5.41
CA LYS A 96 -3.55 -8.56 -4.75
C LYS A 96 -2.73 -7.57 -3.91
N ILE A 97 -2.67 -6.32 -4.35
CA ILE A 97 -1.96 -5.25 -3.65
C ILE A 97 -2.65 -4.97 -2.31
N PHE A 98 -3.99 -4.91 -2.32
CA PHE A 98 -4.78 -4.76 -1.12
C PHE A 98 -4.64 -5.94 -0.15
N GLU A 99 -4.71 -7.17 -0.67
CA GLU A 99 -4.52 -8.40 0.13
C GLU A 99 -3.16 -8.43 0.82
N ASN A 100 -2.11 -7.97 0.14
CA ASN A 100 -0.75 -7.86 0.67
C ASN A 100 -0.53 -6.65 1.57
N GLN A 101 -1.56 -5.82 1.83
CA GLN A 101 -1.48 -4.58 2.62
C GLN A 101 -0.31 -3.67 2.20
N SER A 102 0.00 -3.68 0.90
CA SER A 102 1.12 -2.96 0.33
C SER A 102 0.62 -1.74 -0.45
N THR A 103 1.46 -0.74 -0.62
CA THR A 103 1.20 0.33 -1.59
C THR A 103 1.42 -0.17 -3.02
N PHE A 104 0.86 0.53 -4.00
CA PHE A 104 1.10 0.21 -5.42
C PHE A 104 2.59 0.17 -5.75
N SER A 105 3.37 1.15 -5.29
CA SER A 105 4.80 1.24 -5.56
C SER A 105 5.60 0.10 -4.93
N GLU A 106 5.25 -0.29 -3.70
CA GLU A 106 5.86 -1.45 -3.03
C GLU A 106 5.60 -2.74 -3.79
N TYR A 107 4.34 -3.00 -4.16
CA TYR A 107 3.98 -4.22 -4.89
C TYR A 107 4.73 -4.33 -6.22
N ILE A 108 4.70 -3.28 -7.03
CA ILE A 108 5.40 -3.27 -8.32
C ILE A 108 6.91 -3.43 -8.13
N LEU A 109 7.50 -2.78 -7.13
CA LEU A 109 8.92 -2.93 -6.86
C LEU A 109 9.26 -4.37 -6.47
N SER A 110 8.46 -5.01 -5.61
CA SER A 110 8.63 -6.42 -5.24
C SER A 110 8.54 -7.35 -6.46
N GLU A 111 7.52 -7.17 -7.30
CA GLU A 111 7.37 -7.96 -8.54
C GLU A 111 8.57 -7.79 -9.48
N ILE A 112 9.02 -6.55 -9.69
CA ILE A 112 10.21 -6.26 -10.50
C ILE A 112 11.45 -6.95 -9.90
N LEU A 113 11.66 -6.86 -8.58
CA LEU A 113 12.80 -7.49 -7.91
C LEU A 113 12.75 -9.03 -7.91
N ASN A 114 11.57 -9.62 -8.11
CA ASN A 114 11.43 -11.07 -8.26
C ASN A 114 11.67 -11.53 -9.71
N LEU A 115 11.42 -10.68 -10.69
CA LEU A 115 11.66 -10.95 -12.11
C LEU A 115 13.10 -10.63 -12.54
N LEU A 116 13.78 -9.72 -11.86
CA LEU A 116 15.14 -9.30 -12.18
C LEU A 116 16.17 -10.34 -11.71
N GLU A 117 16.89 -10.93 -12.66
CA GLU A 117 18.13 -11.64 -12.36
C GLU A 117 19.29 -10.65 -12.22
N ASN A 118 19.62 -10.27 -10.99
CA ASN A 118 20.75 -9.38 -10.69
C ASN A 118 21.59 -9.96 -9.54
N ASN A 119 22.86 -10.25 -9.83
CA ASN A 119 23.77 -10.89 -8.86
C ASN A 119 23.97 -10.05 -7.60
N ILE A 120 24.09 -8.72 -7.72
CA ILE A 120 24.29 -7.83 -6.57
C ILE A 120 23.05 -7.87 -5.66
N LEU A 121 21.86 -7.77 -6.23
CA LEU A 121 20.61 -7.81 -5.47
C LEU A 121 20.39 -9.18 -4.82
N ASN A 122 20.73 -10.26 -5.52
CA ASN A 122 20.61 -11.62 -5.01
C ASN A 122 21.57 -11.89 -3.84
N GLU A 123 22.81 -11.39 -3.91
CA GLU A 123 23.78 -11.47 -2.81
C GLU A 123 23.28 -10.69 -1.59
N ILE A 124 22.87 -9.43 -1.76
CA ILE A 124 22.32 -8.60 -0.68
C ILE A 124 21.09 -9.27 -0.05
N ARG A 125 20.14 -9.73 -0.88
CA ARG A 125 18.93 -10.43 -0.43
C ARG A 125 19.27 -11.65 0.39
N LYS A 126 20.17 -12.50 -0.10
CA LYS A 126 20.60 -13.71 0.61
C LYS A 126 21.21 -13.37 1.97
N GLU A 127 22.19 -12.47 2.01
CA GLU A 127 22.85 -12.09 3.26
C GLU A 127 21.89 -11.44 4.27
N LEU A 128 20.92 -10.65 3.77
CA LEU A 128 19.90 -10.00 4.58
C LEU A 128 18.91 -11.04 5.16
N LEU A 129 18.47 -12.00 4.36
CA LEU A 129 17.59 -13.09 4.79
C LEU A 129 18.28 -14.06 5.77
N GLU A 130 19.61 -14.18 5.73
CA GLU A 130 20.40 -14.96 6.69
C GLU A 130 20.61 -14.26 8.03
N ASN A 131 20.39 -12.93 8.14
CA ASN A 131 20.59 -12.17 9.38
C ASN A 131 19.27 -11.60 9.96
N PRO A 132 18.61 -12.30 10.90
CA PRO A 132 17.36 -11.85 11.51
C PRO A 132 17.43 -10.47 12.19
N GLU A 133 18.60 -10.07 12.72
CA GLU A 133 18.75 -8.76 13.37
C GLU A 133 18.73 -7.62 12.35
N ASP A 134 19.31 -7.83 11.16
CA ASP A 134 19.26 -6.85 10.08
C ASP A 134 17.85 -6.75 9.50
N GLN A 135 17.13 -7.87 9.36
CA GLN A 135 15.72 -7.85 8.95
C GLN A 135 14.85 -7.05 9.92
N LYS A 136 15.02 -7.25 11.23
CA LYS A 136 14.30 -6.48 12.25
C LYS A 136 14.63 -5.00 12.15
N LEU A 137 15.90 -4.65 11.94
CA LEU A 137 16.34 -3.27 11.78
C LEU A 137 15.69 -2.60 10.56
N VAL A 138 15.73 -3.24 9.39
CA VAL A 138 15.07 -2.76 8.16
C VAL A 138 13.58 -2.57 8.38
N LYS A 139 12.87 -3.58 8.91
CA LYS A 139 11.43 -3.52 9.20
C LYS A 139 11.09 -2.38 10.17
N ALA A 140 11.88 -2.18 11.21
CA ALA A 140 11.66 -1.10 12.18
C ALA A 140 11.90 0.28 11.59
N MET A 141 12.95 0.44 10.77
CA MET A 141 13.23 1.69 10.06
C MET A 141 12.13 2.01 9.05
N TYR A 142 11.63 0.99 8.33
CA TYR A 142 10.54 1.12 7.37
C TYR A 142 9.25 1.59 8.04
N LYS A 143 8.81 0.88 9.10
CA LYS A 143 7.62 1.24 9.89
C LYS A 143 7.72 2.61 10.56
N ALA A 144 8.93 3.06 10.85
CA ALA A 144 9.19 4.38 11.42
C ALA A 144 9.34 5.49 10.37
N SER A 145 9.19 5.20 9.08
CA SER A 145 9.45 6.14 7.97
C SER A 145 10.83 6.79 8.10
N ALA A 146 11.86 5.96 8.32
CA ALA A 146 13.25 6.34 8.59
C ALA A 146 13.47 7.19 9.87
N ASN A 147 12.45 7.40 10.72
CA ASN A 147 12.61 8.14 11.97
C ASN A 147 13.33 7.29 13.02
N GLN A 148 14.61 7.60 13.25
CA GLN A 148 15.46 6.88 14.20
C GLN A 148 14.89 6.84 15.63
N THR A 149 14.25 7.91 16.11
CA THR A 149 13.68 7.94 17.46
C THR A 149 12.50 6.98 17.58
N LYS A 150 11.62 6.93 16.57
CA LYS A 150 10.50 5.97 16.52
C LYS A 150 11.03 4.54 16.37
N ALA A 151 12.00 4.30 15.47
CA ALA A 151 12.60 2.98 15.27
C ALA A 151 13.32 2.44 16.52
N ALA A 152 14.00 3.30 17.27
CA ALA A 152 14.68 2.90 18.51
C ALA A 152 13.68 2.41 19.56
N LYS A 153 12.51 3.06 19.66
CA LYS A 153 11.40 2.60 20.50
C LYS A 153 10.84 1.26 20.04
N LEU A 154 10.62 1.07 18.74
CA LEU A 154 10.14 -0.20 18.16
C LEU A 154 11.08 -1.37 18.43
N LEU A 155 12.39 -1.10 18.44
CA LEU A 155 13.43 -2.11 18.70
C LEU A 155 13.81 -2.24 20.18
N TYR A 156 13.20 -1.45 21.07
CA TYR A 156 13.54 -1.39 22.50
C TYR A 156 15.05 -1.14 22.75
N VAL A 157 15.68 -0.30 21.93
CA VAL A 157 17.08 0.07 22.06
C VAL A 157 17.25 1.58 22.29
N HIS A 158 18.38 1.96 22.87
CA HIS A 158 18.75 3.37 22.94
C HIS A 158 19.09 3.92 21.54
N ARG A 159 18.84 5.22 21.30
CA ARG A 159 19.11 5.88 20.02
C ARG A 159 20.55 5.70 19.54
N ASN A 160 21.54 5.80 20.42
CA ASN A 160 22.95 5.61 20.06
C ASN A 160 23.25 4.17 19.61
N THR A 161 22.63 3.19 20.25
CA THR A 161 22.74 1.79 19.85
C THR A 161 22.13 1.58 18.46
N LEU A 162 20.97 2.18 18.19
CA LEU A 162 20.36 2.15 16.87
C LEU A 162 21.28 2.76 15.80
N ILE A 163 21.85 3.94 16.06
CA ILE A 163 22.78 4.60 15.13
C ILE A 163 23.98 3.69 14.81
N ASN A 164 24.53 3.01 15.81
CA ASN A 164 25.62 2.07 15.59
C ASN A 164 25.18 0.84 14.78
N LYS A 165 23.96 0.32 15.01
CA LYS A 165 23.38 -0.75 14.19
C LYS A 165 23.20 -0.32 12.73
N ILE A 166 22.65 0.89 12.49
CA ILE A 166 22.47 1.46 11.15
C ILE A 166 23.83 1.60 10.44
N LYS A 167 24.86 2.13 11.12
CA LYS A 167 26.21 2.25 10.53
C LYS A 167 26.80 0.90 10.12
N LYS A 168 26.65 -0.12 10.97
CA LYS A 168 27.13 -1.48 10.65
C LYS A 168 26.36 -2.09 9.48
N TYR A 169 25.05 -1.86 9.42
CA TYR A 169 24.21 -2.27 8.29
C TYR A 169 24.68 -1.60 6.99
N GLU A 170 24.83 -0.27 6.98
CA GLU A 170 25.27 0.48 5.80
C GLU A 170 26.67 0.07 5.34
N GLN A 171 27.59 -0.19 6.28
CA GLN A 171 28.92 -0.73 5.97
C GLN A 171 28.87 -2.14 5.36
N LYS A 172 27.90 -2.97 5.75
CA LYS A 172 27.76 -4.34 5.28
C LYS A 172 27.13 -4.39 3.88
N TYR A 173 26.01 -3.70 3.68
CA TYR A 173 25.21 -3.83 2.46
C TYR A 173 25.40 -2.68 1.46
N GLY A 174 26.05 -1.59 1.87
CA GLY A 174 26.14 -0.36 1.06
C GLY A 174 24.81 0.37 0.90
N LEU A 175 23.78 -0.01 1.66
CA LEU A 175 22.43 0.56 1.59
C LEU A 175 22.14 1.46 2.80
N GLN A 176 21.63 2.65 2.54
CA GLN A 176 21.16 3.54 3.60
C GLN A 176 19.77 3.11 4.08
N LEU A 177 19.53 3.18 5.39
CA LEU A 177 18.18 2.97 5.95
C LEU A 177 17.34 4.25 5.95
N SER A 178 17.36 4.95 4.82
CA SER A 178 16.54 6.13 4.50
C SER A 178 16.30 6.25 2.99
N GLY A 179 15.28 7.00 2.58
CA GLY A 179 15.02 7.27 1.16
C GLY A 179 14.72 6.02 0.34
N SER A 180 15.17 5.98 -0.91
CA SER A 180 14.97 4.87 -1.85
C SER A 180 15.63 3.57 -1.38
N ASP A 181 16.79 3.65 -0.74
CA ASP A 181 17.56 2.48 -0.29
C ASP A 181 16.80 1.72 0.80
N LEU A 182 16.08 2.43 1.67
CA LEU A 182 15.24 1.81 2.69
C LEU A 182 14.07 1.05 2.06
N THR A 183 13.44 1.63 1.03
CA THR A 183 12.38 0.96 0.27
C THR A 183 12.91 -0.28 -0.43
N LEU A 184 14.07 -0.19 -1.09
CA LEU A 184 14.73 -1.33 -1.70
C LEU A 184 15.04 -2.41 -0.66
N ALA A 185 15.73 -2.06 0.42
CA ALA A 185 16.10 -2.98 1.50
C ALA A 185 14.88 -3.72 2.07
N TYR A 186 13.75 -3.02 2.26
CA TYR A 186 12.52 -3.63 2.73
C TYR A 186 11.91 -4.61 1.70
N ASN A 187 11.97 -4.30 0.41
CA ASN A 187 11.46 -5.17 -0.66
C ASN A 187 12.41 -6.33 -1.01
N LEU A 188 13.64 -6.33 -0.47
CA LEU A 188 14.53 -7.48 -0.54
C LEU A 188 14.27 -8.52 0.55
N LEU A 189 13.44 -8.20 1.56
CA LEU A 189 12.99 -9.11 2.62
C LEU A 189 11.82 -9.98 2.15
#